data_AF-A0A239UHK7-F1
#
_entry.id   AF-A0A239UHK7-F1
#
_cell.length_a   1.000
_cell.length_b   1.000
_cell.length_c   1.000
_cell.angle_alpha   90.00
_cell.angle_beta   90.00
_cell.angle_gamma   90.00
#
_symmetry.space_group_name_H-M   'P 1'
#
loop_
_entity.id
_entity.type
_entity.pdbx_description
1 polymer ?
#
loop_
_entity_poly.entity_id
_entity_poly.type
_entity_poly.pdbx_seq_one_letter_code
_entity_poly.pdbx_strand_id
1 'polypeptide(L)' 'MDNISIIRVLDEDTFFIDAGLNAQIQSQQFIEVLNPKHAYKNLAQVIDVYEDYAICRKLGDKRIFFGDIVKPRLIEK' A
#
# COMPACT_ATOMS: atom_id res chain seq x y z
N MET A 1 10.68 12.71 -4.29
CA MET A 1 10.19 11.41 -3.78
C MET A 1 8.70 11.53 -3.82
N ASP A 2 8.09 10.98 -4.86
CA ASP A 2 6.65 11.09 -5.05
C ASP A 2 5.95 10.27 -3.98
N ASN A 3 4.91 10.84 -3.38
CA ASN A 3 4.14 10.15 -2.35
C ASN A 3 3.36 9.02 -3.04
N ILE A 4 3.63 7.77 -2.64
CA ILE A 4 2.87 6.62 -3.11
C ILE A 4 1.47 6.71 -2.51
N SER A 5 0.44 6.41 -3.29
CA SER A 5 -0.96 6.55 -2.92
C SER A 5 -1.80 5.35 -3.35
N ILE A 6 -2.92 5.15 -2.67
CA ILE A 6 -3.94 4.18 -3.08
C ILE A 6 -4.69 4.73 -4.30
N ILE A 7 -4.51 4.12 -5.46
CA ILE A 7 -5.15 4.53 -6.72
C ILE A 7 -6.48 3.83 -7.01
N ARG A 8 -6.76 2.72 -6.32
CA ARG A 8 -8.05 2.01 -6.42
C ARG A 8 -8.24 1.04 -5.26
N VAL A 9 -9.42 1.05 -4.65
CA VAL A 9 -9.86 0.02 -3.70
C VAL A 9 -10.67 -1.02 -4.49
N LEU A 10 -10.33 -2.30 -4.36
CA LEU A 10 -10.97 -3.40 -5.10
C LEU A 10 -12.14 -3.98 -4.32
N ASP A 11 -11.91 -4.26 -3.05
CA ASP A 11 -12.87 -4.83 -2.11
C ASP A 11 -12.55 -4.40 -0.67
N GLU A 12 -13.08 -5.09 0.34
CA GLU A 12 -12.86 -4.76 1.74
C GLU A 12 -11.41 -4.94 2.21
N ASP A 13 -10.66 -5.80 1.53
CA ASP A 13 -9.33 -6.25 1.94
C ASP A 13 -8.24 -5.92 0.94
N THR A 14 -8.55 -5.67 -0.34
CA THR A 14 -7.54 -5.48 -1.40
C THR A 14 -7.63 -4.13 -2.10
N PHE A 15 -6.46 -3.62 -2.49
CA PHE A 15 -6.32 -2.32 -3.13
C PHE A 15 -5.04 -2.23 -3.97
N PHE A 16 -5.01 -1.24 -4.86
CA PHE A 16 -3.86 -0.90 -5.70
C PHE A 16 -3.13 0.33 -5.18
N ILE A 17 -1.81 0.32 -5.32
CA ILE A 17 -0.95 1.48 -5.12
C ILE A 17 -0.27 1.90 -6.44
N ASP A 18 0.02 3.18 -6.62
CA ASP A 18 0.78 3.76 -7.74
C ASP A 18 2.30 3.51 -7.67
N ALA A 19 2.69 2.32 -7.24
CA ALA A 19 4.08 1.92 -7.16
C ALA A 19 4.23 0.43 -7.44
N GLY A 20 5.10 0.10 -8.40
CA GLY A 20 5.43 -1.26 -8.80
C GLY A 20 6.93 -1.54 -8.73
N LEU A 21 7.40 -2.43 -9.61
CA LEU A 21 8.81 -2.81 -9.75
C LEU A 21 9.71 -1.58 -10.01
N ASN A 22 9.24 -0.62 -10.81
CA ASN A 22 9.97 0.61 -11.12
C ASN A 22 10.22 1.48 -9.88
N ALA A 23 9.34 1.36 -8.87
CA ALA A 23 9.46 2.01 -7.57
C ALA A 23 10.12 1.09 -6.51
N GLN A 24 10.71 -0.04 -6.94
CA GLN A 24 11.37 -1.03 -6.09
C GLN A 24 10.44 -1.70 -5.06
N ILE A 25 9.14 -1.77 -5.35
CA ILE A 25 8.19 -2.53 -4.54
C ILE A 25 8.46 -4.02 -4.73
N GLN A 26 8.38 -4.78 -3.63
CA GLN A 26 8.63 -6.22 -3.62
C GLN A 26 7.39 -6.97 -3.15
N SER A 27 7.17 -8.18 -3.70
CA SER A 27 6.14 -9.07 -3.18
C SER A 27 6.41 -9.41 -1.71
N GLN A 28 5.36 -9.58 -0.92
CA GLN A 28 5.37 -9.80 0.54
C GLN A 28 5.89 -8.63 1.38
N GLN A 29 6.29 -7.51 0.76
CA GLN A 29 6.70 -6.31 1.47
C GLN A 29 5.54 -5.73 2.28
N PHE A 30 5.82 -5.32 3.52
CA PHE A 30 4.84 -4.59 4.31
C PHE A 30 4.81 -3.11 3.93
N ILE A 31 3.62 -2.55 3.90
CA ILE A 31 3.39 -1.12 3.66
C ILE A 31 2.51 -0.55 4.77
N GLU A 32 2.80 0.70 5.15
CA GLU A 32 1.93 1.47 6.05
C GLU A 32 1.00 2.34 5.22
N VAL A 33 -0.30 2.26 5.48
CA VAL A 33 -1.29 3.19 4.96
C VAL A 33 -1.49 4.29 5.99
N LEU A 34 -1.11 5.51 5.61
CA LEU A 34 -1.18 6.72 6.41
C LEU A 34 -2.48 7.45 6.11
N ASN A 35 -3.38 7.47 7.08
CA ASN A 35 -4.59 8.27 6.97
C ASN A 35 -4.33 9.69 7.53
N PRO A 36 -4.46 10.76 6.74
CA PRO A 36 -4.19 12.12 7.22
C PRO A 36 -5.25 12.62 8.23
N LYS A 37 -6.44 12.03 8.24
CA LYS A 37 -7.55 12.44 9.12
C LYS A 37 -7.58 11.67 10.44
N HIS A 38 -6.93 10.51 10.51
CA HIS A 38 -6.96 9.63 11.66
C HIS A 38 -5.58 9.05 11.95
N ALA A 39 -5.13 9.10 13.21
CA ALA A 39 -3.82 8.60 13.64
C ALA A 39 -3.65 7.07 13.57
N TYR A 40 -4.59 6.34 12.96
CA TYR A 40 -4.49 4.90 12.80
C TYR A 40 -3.47 4.58 11.71
N LYS A 41 -2.43 3.82 12.09
CA LYS A 41 -1.50 3.23 11.13
C LYS A 41 -2.06 1.89 10.69
N ASN A 42 -2.62 1.84 9.49
CA ASN A 42 -3.06 0.58 8.90
C ASN A 42 -1.86 -0.09 8.24
N LEU A 43 -1.72 -1.39 8.46
CA LEU A 43 -0.69 -2.18 7.81
C LEU A 43 -1.31 -2.93 6.63
N ALA A 44 -0.58 -3.09 5.56
CA ALA A 44 -0.94 -3.97 4.46
C ALA A 44 0.31 -4.72 3.97
N GLN A 45 0.10 -5.80 3.25
CA GLN A 45 1.15 -6.58 2.62
C GLN A 45 0.96 -6.57 1.11
N VAL A 46 2.04 -6.32 0.38
CA VAL A 46 2.07 -6.46 -1.08
C VAL A 46 1.90 -7.93 -1.42
N ILE A 47 0.90 -8.26 -2.22
CA ILE A 47 0.64 -9.64 -2.67
C ILE A 47 1.17 -9.86 -4.09
N ASP A 48 0.97 -8.90 -5.00
CA ASP A 48 1.43 -8.95 -6.38
C ASP A 48 2.03 -7.61 -6.80
N VAL A 49 3.04 -7.66 -7.68
CA VAL A 49 3.78 -6.48 -8.16
C VAL A 49 3.84 -6.50 -9.69
N TYR A 50 3.49 -5.37 -10.29
CA TYR A 50 3.59 -5.11 -11.73
C TYR A 50 4.60 -3.97 -11.97
N GLU A 51 4.80 -3.54 -13.21
CA GLU A 51 5.81 -2.52 -13.55
C GLU A 51 5.58 -1.21 -12.77
N ASP A 52 4.36 -0.67 -12.84
CA ASP A 52 4.02 0.66 -12.31
C ASP A 52 3.05 0.65 -11.13
N TYR A 53 2.51 -0.51 -10.76
CA TYR A 53 1.57 -0.63 -9.65
C TYR A 53 1.72 -1.97 -8.93
N ALA A 54 1.16 -2.05 -7.73
CA ALA A 54 1.14 -3.27 -6.94
C ALA A 54 -0.23 -3.48 -6.31
N ILE A 55 -0.59 -4.74 -6.06
CA ILE A 55 -1.78 -5.13 -5.31
C ILE A 55 -1.36 -5.40 -3.88
N CYS A 56 -2.11 -4.83 -2.96
CA CYS A 56 -1.89 -4.96 -1.53
C CYS A 56 -3.12 -5.55 -0.85
N ARG A 57 -2.88 -6.38 0.16
CA ARG A 57 -3.91 -6.88 1.09
C ARG A 57 -3.75 -6.18 2.43
N LYS A 58 -4.81 -5.51 2.87
CA LYS A 58 -4.91 -4.88 4.18
C LYS A 58 -4.84 -5.91 5.30
N LEU A 59 -4.21 -5.52 6.40
CA LEU A 59 -4.15 -6.29 7.65
C LEU A 59 -4.90 -5.52 8.73
N GLY A 60 -6.04 -6.05 9.16
CA GLY A 60 -6.91 -5.48 10.20
C GLY A 60 -8.18 -4.81 9.65
N ASP A 61 -9.03 -4.29 10.53
CA ASP A 61 -10.45 -4.01 10.21
C ASP A 61 -10.74 -2.56 9.83
N LYS A 62 -9.76 -1.66 9.95
CA LYS A 62 -9.95 -0.25 9.65
C LYS A 62 -10.15 -0.06 8.15
N ARG A 63 -10.98 0.91 7.78
CA ARG A 63 -11.18 1.27 6.37
C ARG A 63 -9.95 1.99 5.81
N ILE A 64 -9.75 1.83 4.50
CA ILE A 64 -8.76 2.53 3.68
C ILE A 64 -9.51 3.24 2.55
N PHE A 65 -8.90 4.28 2.01
CA PHE A 65 -9.55 5.14 1.02
C PHE A 65 -8.65 5.42 -0.18
N PHE A 66 -9.28 5.68 -1.32
CA PHE A 66 -8.60 6.25 -2.47
C PHE A 66 -7.86 7.54 -2.07
N GLY A 67 -6.59 7.66 -2.49
CA GLY A 67 -5.72 8.78 -2.18
C GLY A 67 -5.05 8.73 -0.80
N ASP A 68 -5.31 7.70 0.03
CA ASP A 68 -4.52 7.49 1.24
C ASP A 68 -3.04 7.27 0.85
N ILE A 69 -2.14 7.91 1.60
CA ILE A 69 -0.70 7.83 1.33
C ILE A 69 -0.14 6.53 1.89
N VAL A 70 0.77 5.92 1.14
CA VAL A 70 1.40 4.66 1.49
C VAL A 70 2.90 4.85 1.69
N LYS A 71 3.45 4.21 2.71
CA LYS A 71 4.90 4.12 2.93
C LYS A 71 5.35 2.66 2.93
N PRO A 72 6.11 2.23 1.92
CA PRO A 72 6.74 0.93 1.94
C PRO A 72 7.73 0.82 3.10
N ARG A 73 7.68 -0.29 3.85
CA ARG A 73 8.69 -0.59 4.86
C ARG A 73 9.91 -1.22 4.18
N LEU A 74 11.10 -0.84 4.63
CA LEU A 74 12.33 -1.45 4.16
C LEU A 74 12.35 -2.92 4.60
N ILE A 75 12.68 -3.80 3.66
CA ILE A 75 13.03 -5.19 3.99
C ILE A 75 14.52 -5.16 4.30
N GLU A 76 14.88 -5.33 5.57
CA GLU A 76 16.28 -5.56 5.94
C GLU A 76 16.71 -6.90 5.31
N LYS A 77 17.76 -6.85 4.49
CA LYS A 77 18.38 -8.04 3.87
C LYS A 77 19.30 -8.74 4.86
#